data_AF-A0A520HS05-F1
#
_entry.id   AF-A0A520HS05-F1
#
_cell.length_a   1.000
_cell.length_b   1.000
_cell.length_c   1.000
_cell.angle_alpha   90.00
_cell.angle_beta   90.00
_cell.angle_gamma   90.00
#
_symmetry.space_group_name_H-M   'P 1'
#
loop_
_entity.id
_entity.type
_entity.pdbx_description
1 polymer ?
#
loop_
_entity_poly.entity_id
_entity_poly.type
_entity_poly.pdbx_seq_one_letter_code
_entity_poly.pdbx_strand_id
1 'polypeptide(L)'
;MLRAFFLSVGQLGDPPVLRVLAKSMAATLAVFVALGGLVWWSVHVALAGWTGGDGLAAVAAAAVTILALWLLFRAVAIAVVGIFADEVVAAVEARHYPSALATARPVPFARGGECAGI
;
A
#
# COMPACT_ATOMS: atom_id res chain seq x y z
N MET A 1 -3.74 26.62 -19.65
CA MET A 1 -3.72 25.65 -18.54
C MET A 1 -4.86 24.64 -18.62
N LEU A 2 -6.13 25.06 -18.63
CA LEU A 2 -7.29 24.16 -18.76
C LEU A 2 -7.21 23.20 -19.97
N ARG A 3 -6.80 23.69 -21.15
CA ARG A 3 -6.64 22.85 -22.35
C ARG A 3 -5.60 21.73 -22.19
N ALA A 4 -4.52 21.96 -21.46
CA ALA A 4 -3.51 20.95 -21.18
C ALA A 4 -4.04 19.90 -20.19
N PHE A 5 -4.87 20.33 -19.23
CA PHE A 5 -5.55 19.44 -18.29
C PHE A 5 -6.54 18.50 -18.98
N PHE A 6 -7.35 19.01 -19.92
CA PHE A 6 -8.26 18.18 -20.70
C PHE A 6 -7.52 17.23 -21.66
N LEU A 7 -6.35 17.64 -22.18
CA LEU A 7 -5.49 16.76 -22.97
C LEU A 7 -4.90 15.62 -22.12
N SER A 8 -4.43 15.91 -20.90
CA SER A 8 -3.96 14.87 -19.98
C SER A 8 -5.08 13.94 -19.53
N VAL A 9 -6.31 14.44 -19.35
CA VAL A 9 -7.48 13.61 -19.04
C VAL A 9 -7.83 12.71 -20.23
N GLY A 10 -7.75 13.21 -21.46
CA GLY A 10 -7.92 12.38 -22.66
C GLY A 10 -6.87 11.27 -22.80
N GLN A 11 -5.63 11.54 -22.39
CA GLN A 11 -4.53 10.57 -22.38
C GLN A 11 -4.64 9.49 -21.29
N LEU A 12 -5.51 9.66 -20.29
CA LEU A 12 -5.75 8.62 -19.27
C LEU A 12 -6.38 7.35 -19.86
N GLY A 13 -7.06 7.47 -21.01
CA GLY A 13 -7.67 6.34 -21.72
C GLY A 13 -6.70 5.47 -22.51
N ASP A 14 -5.43 5.88 -22.63
CA ASP A 14 -4.45 5.11 -23.40
C ASP A 14 -4.16 3.75 -22.71
N PRO A 15 -4.10 2.64 -23.46
CA PRO A 15 -3.93 1.30 -22.91
C PRO A 15 -2.73 1.12 -21.96
N PRO A 16 -1.54 1.73 -22.21
CA PRO A 16 -0.44 1.71 -21.24
C PRO A 16 -0.79 2.36 -19.89
N VAL A 17 -1.52 3.49 -19.91
CA VAL A 17 -1.89 4.25 -18.71
C VAL A 17 -2.93 3.48 -17.91
N LEU A 18 -3.94 2.93 -18.58
CA LEU A 18 -4.94 2.06 -17.96
C LEU A 18 -4.32 0.82 -17.33
N ARG A 19 -3.26 0.25 -17.92
CA ARG A 19 -2.57 -0.93 -17.36
C ARG A 19 -1.86 -0.62 -16.05
N VAL A 20 -1.23 0.56 -15.95
CA VAL A 20 -0.61 1.03 -14.70
C VAL A 20 -1.67 1.37 -13.66
N LEU A 21 -2.74 2.06 -14.06
CA LEU A 21 -3.87 2.38 -13.20
C LEU A 21 -4.58 1.13 -12.66
N ALA A 22 -4.82 0.13 -13.51
CA ALA A 22 -5.45 -1.12 -13.11
C ALA A 22 -4.56 -1.91 -12.16
N LYS A 23 -3.24 -1.93 -12.39
CA LYS A 23 -2.29 -2.54 -11.44
C LYS A 23 -2.32 -1.85 -10.09
N SER A 24 -2.20 -0.52 -10.04
CA SER A 24 -2.21 0.21 -8.77
C SER A 24 -3.56 0.07 -8.04
N MET A 25 -4.67 0.10 -8.76
CA MET A 25 -6.02 -0.10 -8.23
C MET A 25 -6.24 -1.52 -7.69
N ALA A 26 -5.90 -2.55 -8.48
CA ALA A 26 -6.05 -3.95 -8.08
C ALA A 26 -5.21 -4.25 -6.83
N ALA A 27 -4.03 -3.66 -6.77
CA ALA A 27 -3.11 -3.93 -5.69
C ALA A 27 -3.46 -3.14 -4.41
N THR A 28 -3.98 -1.92 -4.53
CA THR A 28 -4.63 -1.20 -3.42
C THR A 28 -5.81 -1.99 -2.86
N LEU A 29 -6.65 -2.54 -3.75
CA LEU A 29 -7.80 -3.35 -3.36
C LEU A 29 -7.37 -4.65 -2.66
N ALA A 30 -6.34 -5.33 -3.15
CA ALA A 30 -5.80 -6.54 -2.53
C ALA A 30 -5.32 -6.29 -1.09
N VAL A 31 -4.60 -5.18 -0.87
CA VAL A 31 -4.14 -4.79 0.48
C VAL A 31 -5.33 -4.47 1.40
N PHE A 32 -6.33 -3.73 0.90
CA PHE A 32 -7.52 -3.41 1.66
C PHE A 32 -8.30 -4.66 2.08
N VAL A 33 -8.49 -5.62 1.16
CA VAL A 33 -9.18 -6.88 1.44
C VAL A 33 -8.41 -7.72 2.45
N ALA A 34 -7.10 -7.86 2.29
CA ALA A 34 -6.27 -8.67 3.18
C ALA A 34 -6.26 -8.10 4.61
N LEU A 35 -5.97 -6.81 4.77
CA LEU A 35 -5.83 -6.18 6.08
C LEU A 35 -7.19 -5.89 6.73
N GLY A 36 -8.19 -5.48 5.95
CA GLY A 36 -9.56 -5.34 6.43
C GLY A 36 -10.14 -6.67 6.90
N GLY A 37 -9.91 -7.75 6.14
CA GLY A 37 -10.30 -9.10 6.52
C GLY A 37 -9.62 -9.57 7.80
N LEU A 38 -8.31 -9.34 7.93
CA LEU A 38 -7.55 -9.67 9.14
C LEU A 38 -8.11 -8.97 10.38
N VAL A 39 -8.38 -7.66 10.29
CA VAL A 39 -8.91 -6.88 11.43
C VAL A 39 -10.32 -7.31 11.77
N TRP A 40 -11.18 -7.48 10.78
CA TRP A 40 -12.54 -7.98 10.99
C TRP A 40 -12.52 -9.32 11.74
N TRP A 41 -11.69 -10.26 11.28
CA TRP A 41 -11.53 -11.56 11.92
C TRP A 41 -11.00 -11.44 13.36
N SER A 42 -9.98 -10.60 13.58
CA SER A 42 -9.39 -10.34 14.91
C SER A 42 -10.42 -9.82 15.91
N VAL A 43 -11.23 -8.84 15.48
CA VAL A 43 -12.30 -8.25 16.30
C VAL A 43 -13.37 -9.30 16.59
N HIS A 44 -13.78 -10.08 15.60
CA HIS A 44 -14.78 -11.13 15.80
C HIS A 44 -14.34 -12.18 16.83
N VAL A 45 -13.08 -12.66 16.74
CA VAL A 45 -12.52 -13.61 17.70
C VAL A 45 -12.44 -13.00 19.10
N ALA A 46 -12.01 -11.73 19.20
CA ALA A 46 -11.89 -11.04 20.48
C ALA A 46 -13.26 -10.84 21.16
N LEU A 47 -14.31 -10.48 20.41
CA LEU A 47 -15.65 -10.31 20.97
C LEU A 47 -16.32 -11.64 21.31
N ALA A 48 -16.07 -12.71 20.55
CA ALA A 48 -16.67 -14.02 20.80
C ALA A 48 -16.30 -14.62 22.17
N GLY A 49 -15.14 -14.25 22.71
CA GLY A 49 -14.68 -14.66 24.05
C GLY A 49 -15.00 -13.66 25.17
N TRP A 50 -15.64 -12.53 24.87
CA TRP A 50 -15.78 -11.44 25.84
C TRP A 50 -17.09 -11.54 26.63
N THR A 51 -17.00 -11.74 27.95
CA THR A 51 -18.15 -11.94 28.86
C THR A 51 -18.55 -10.69 29.65
N GLY A 52 -18.14 -9.50 29.21
CA GLY A 52 -18.45 -8.22 29.87
C GLY A 52 -17.46 -7.89 30.98
N GLY A 53 -16.65 -6.85 30.77
CA GLY A 53 -15.70 -6.30 31.74
C GLY A 53 -16.18 -4.97 32.32
N ASP A 54 -15.66 -4.62 33.49
CA ASP A 54 -15.85 -3.35 34.17
C ASP A 54 -15.41 -2.13 33.32
N GLY A 55 -15.75 -0.92 33.77
CA GLY A 55 -15.48 0.31 33.01
C GLY A 55 -14.00 0.55 32.65
N LEU A 56 -13.08 0.00 33.46
CA LEU A 56 -11.64 0.03 33.19
C LEU A 56 -11.25 -0.86 32.01
N ALA A 57 -11.81 -2.07 31.93
CA ALA A 57 -11.64 -2.95 30.77
C ALA A 57 -12.17 -2.30 29.48
N ALA A 58 -13.29 -1.57 29.54
CA ALA A 58 -13.83 -0.85 28.38
C ALA A 58 -12.87 0.25 27.88
N VAL A 59 -12.28 1.02 28.80
CA VAL A 59 -11.29 2.07 28.45
C VAL A 59 -10.01 1.45 27.87
N ALA A 60 -9.50 0.37 28.47
CA ALA A 60 -8.33 -0.34 27.95
C ALA A 60 -8.59 -0.94 26.56
N ALA A 61 -9.75 -1.55 26.34
CA ALA A 61 -10.15 -2.08 25.04
C ALA A 61 -10.27 -0.97 23.98
N ALA A 62 -10.82 0.19 24.34
CA ALA A 62 -10.88 1.34 23.44
C ALA A 62 -9.47 1.84 23.07
N ALA A 63 -8.56 1.96 24.03
CA ALA A 63 -7.18 2.37 23.77
C ALA A 63 -6.44 1.37 22.87
N VAL A 64 -6.54 0.07 23.13
CA VAL A 64 -5.96 -0.99 22.29
C VAL A 64 -6.55 -0.95 20.88
N THR A 65 -7.87 -0.74 20.75
CA THR A 65 -8.53 -0.64 19.44
C THR A 65 -8.00 0.56 18.65
N ILE A 66 -7.85 1.72 19.28
CA ILE A 66 -7.27 2.92 18.63
C ILE A 66 -5.83 2.66 18.18
N LEU A 67 -5.01 2.07 19.04
CA LEU A 67 -3.63 1.70 18.70
C LEU A 67 -3.58 0.68 17.56
N ALA A 68 -4.47 -0.32 17.57
CA ALA A 68 -4.58 -1.31 16.52
C ALA A 68 -4.99 -0.67 15.19
N LEU A 69 -5.97 0.24 15.18
CA LEU A 69 -6.37 0.98 13.99
C LEU A 69 -5.24 1.87 13.46
N TRP A 70 -4.49 2.52 14.34
CA TRP A 70 -3.33 3.33 13.95
C TRP A 70 -2.21 2.46 13.35
N LEU A 71 -1.86 1.36 14.01
CA LEU A 71 -0.86 0.43 13.51
C LEU A 71 -1.29 -0.25 12.22
N LEU A 72 -2.58 -0.58 12.08
CA LEU A 72 -3.14 -1.10 10.84
C LEU A 72 -2.91 -0.13 9.70
N PHE A 73 -3.26 1.14 9.88
CA PHE A 73 -3.01 2.17 8.87
C PHE A 73 -1.52 2.26 8.50
N ARG A 74 -0.62 2.26 9.48
CA ARG A 74 0.84 2.27 9.23
C ARG A 74 1.30 1.02 8.48
N ALA A 75 0.82 -0.15 8.88
CA ALA A 75 1.18 -1.42 8.24
C ALA A 75 0.70 -1.47 6.78
N VAL A 76 -0.54 -1.02 6.51
CA VAL A 76 -1.09 -0.85 5.15
C VAL A 76 -0.13 0.04 4.35
N ALA A 77 0.22 1.22 4.86
CA ALA A 77 1.04 2.18 4.14
C ALA A 77 2.44 1.63 3.81
N ILE A 78 3.10 0.97 4.76
CA ILE A 78 4.43 0.37 4.55
C ILE A 78 4.35 -0.78 3.53
N ALA A 79 3.35 -1.65 3.64
CA ALA A 79 3.17 -2.76 2.70
C ALA A 79 2.92 -2.26 1.27
N VAL A 80 2.07 -1.25 1.11
CA VAL A 80 1.80 -0.60 -0.19
C VAL A 80 3.09 0.00 -0.75
N VAL A 81 3.80 0.84 0.02
CA VAL A 81 5.05 1.45 -0.46
C VAL A 81 6.09 0.39 -0.81
N GLY A 82 6.27 -0.64 0.03
CA GLY A 82 7.26 -1.69 -0.21
C GLY A 82 6.98 -2.54 -1.45
N ILE A 83 5.72 -2.80 -1.79
CA ILE A 83 5.36 -3.60 -2.97
C ILE A 83 5.41 -2.75 -4.25
N PHE A 84 5.01 -1.48 -4.18
CA PHE A 84 4.82 -0.65 -5.40
C PHE A 84 5.94 0.33 -5.69
N ALA A 85 6.85 0.63 -4.75
CA ALA A 85 7.91 1.60 -4.98
C ALA A 85 8.75 1.25 -6.23
N ASP A 86 9.22 0.00 -6.35
CA ASP A 86 10.06 -0.43 -7.46
C ASP A 86 9.32 -0.42 -8.81
N GLU A 87 8.06 -0.86 -8.83
CA GLU A 87 7.27 -0.91 -10.07
C GLU A 87 6.92 0.49 -10.57
N VAL A 88 6.63 1.42 -9.65
CA VAL A 88 6.39 2.84 -9.98
C VAL A 88 7.68 3.50 -10.50
N VAL A 89 8.82 3.25 -9.86
CA VAL A 89 10.13 3.78 -10.30
C VAL A 89 10.46 3.26 -11.70
N ALA A 90 10.33 1.96 -11.94
CA ALA A 90 10.59 1.37 -13.26
C ALA A 90 9.68 1.95 -14.36
N ALA A 91 8.41 2.20 -14.05
CA ALA A 91 7.47 2.83 -14.98
C ALA A 91 7.83 4.30 -15.28
N VAL A 92 8.30 5.05 -14.27
CA VAL A 92 8.74 6.45 -14.43
C VAL A 92 10.03 6.51 -15.25
N GLU A 93 11.01 5.65 -14.96
CA GLU A 93 12.27 5.55 -15.69
C GLU A 93 12.03 5.18 -17.16
N ALA A 94 11.14 4.23 -17.44
CA ALA A 94 10.80 3.84 -18.82
C ALA A 94 10.24 4.98 -19.65
N ARG A 95 9.53 5.91 -19.01
CA ARG A 95 8.84 7.00 -19.69
C ARG A 95 9.67 8.28 -19.79
N HIS A 96 10.49 8.59 -18.79
CA HIS A 96 11.23 9.86 -18.72
C HIS A 96 12.75 9.71 -18.87
N TYR A 97 13.31 8.52 -18.63
CA TYR A 97 14.76 8.25 -18.66
C TYR A 97 15.12 6.99 -19.49
N PRO A 98 14.67 6.87 -20.75
CA PRO A 98 14.88 5.67 -21.56
C PRO A 98 16.37 5.38 -21.86
N SER A 99 17.23 6.40 -21.91
CA SER A 99 18.67 6.25 -22.10
C SER A 99 19.41 5.72 -20.87
N ALA A 100 18.88 5.97 -19.65
CA ALA A 100 19.45 5.47 -18.41
C ALA A 100 19.08 3.99 -18.17
N LEU A 101 17.88 3.57 -18.57
CA LEU A 101 17.43 2.17 -18.50
C LEU A 101 18.27 1.20 -19.34
N ALA A 102 18.86 1.66 -20.44
CA ALA A 102 19.75 0.85 -21.28
C ALA A 102 21.01 0.36 -20.53
N THR A 103 21.37 1.01 -19.42
CA THR A 103 22.53 0.66 -18.60
C THR A 103 22.14 0.09 -17.23
N ALA A 104 20.85 0.05 -16.90
CA ALA A 104 20.36 -0.37 -15.60
C ALA A 104 20.51 -1.90 -15.42
N ARG A 105 21.11 -2.32 -14.29
CA ARG A 105 21.14 -3.73 -13.89
C ARG A 105 20.06 -4.00 -12.84
N PRO A 106 19.27 -5.08 -12.97
CA PRO A 106 18.28 -5.44 -11.95
C PRO A 106 18.99 -5.78 -10.65
N VAL A 107 18.58 -5.13 -9.56
CA VAL A 107 19.10 -5.39 -8.22
C VAL A 107 18.21 -6.46 -7.57
N PRO A 108 18.75 -7.61 -7.15
CA PRO A 108 17.97 -8.62 -6.45
C PRO A 108 17.48 -8.10 -5.11
N PHE A 109 16.22 -8.40 -4.77
CA PHE A 109 15.56 -8.00 -3.52
C PHE A 109 16.39 -8.31 -2.25
N ALA A 110 17.23 -9.35 -2.31
CA ALA A 110 18.12 -9.75 -1.22
C ALA A 110 19.22 -8.74 -0.86
N ARG A 111 19.68 -7.88 -1.79
CA ARG A 111 20.72 -6.88 -1.51
C ARG A 111 20.20 -5.60 -0.86
N GLY A 112 18.90 -5.32 -0.93
CA GLY A 112 18.31 -4.10 -0.34
C GLY A 112 18.34 -4.09 1.19
N GLY A 113 18.39 -5.27 1.83
CA GLY A 113 18.43 -5.41 3.29
C GLY A 113 19.83 -5.30 3.91
N GLU A 114 20.89 -5.45 3.11
CA GLU A 114 22.27 -5.51 3.63
C GLU A 114 22.84 -4.12 3.98
N CYS A 115 22.28 -3.03 3.44
CA CYS A 115 22.72 -1.66 3.74
C CYS A 115 22.05 -1.02 4.98
N ALA A 116 21.12 -1.72 5.65
CA ALA A 116 20.50 -1.23 6.89
C ALA A 116 21.30 -1.65 8.16
N GLY A 117 22.51 -2.16 7.99
CA GLY A 117 23.37 -2.68 9.05
C GLY A 117 24.80 -2.13 9.02
N ILE A 118 24.97 -0.82 8.85
CA ILE A 118 26.19 -0.08 9.24
C ILE A 118 25.77 1.20 9.96
#